data_AF-A0A5B7CCY3-F1
#
_entry.id   AF-A0A5B7CCY3-F1
#
_cell.length_a   1.000
_cell.length_b   1.000
_cell.length_c   1.000
_cell.angle_alpha   90.00
_cell.angle_beta   90.00
_cell.angle_gamma   90.00
#
_symmetry.space_group_name_H-M   'P 1'
#
loop_
_entity.id
_entity.type
_entity.pdbx_description
1 polymer ?
#
loop_
_entity_poly.entity_id
_entity_poly.type
_entity_poly.pdbx_seq_one_letter_code
_entity_poly.pdbx_strand_id
1 'polypeptide(L)'
;PFSSLGYACEDVQNYYAGLGHLSGEPLKEKLNSIISKHQSVSYKEVWDALKVLDAADVDEPEASSGVVEIYSLRVVSKLLAGKPEGWNREHLWPRSYGLINSPS
;
A
#
# COMPACT_ATOMS: atom_id res chain seq x y z
N PRO A 1 -7.86 -6.12 -19.76
CA PRO A 1 -7.16 -4.82 -19.65
C PRO A 1 -7.52 -4.15 -18.32
N PHE A 2 -6.63 -4.22 -17.32
CA PHE A 2 -6.77 -3.41 -16.13
C PHE A 2 -6.61 -1.95 -16.60
N SER A 3 -7.71 -1.20 -16.56
CA SER A 3 -7.67 0.24 -16.79
C SER A 3 -6.61 0.80 -15.88
N SER A 4 -5.65 1.55 -16.44
CA SER A 4 -4.67 2.27 -15.64
C SER A 4 -5.44 3.04 -14.58
N LEU A 5 -5.31 2.63 -13.32
CA LEU A 5 -5.47 3.53 -12.21
C LEU A 5 -4.73 4.81 -12.63
N GLY A 6 -5.39 5.97 -12.61
CA GLY A 6 -4.88 7.23 -13.14
C GLY A 6 -3.69 7.79 -12.35
N TYR A 7 -2.92 6.91 -11.71
CA TYR A 7 -1.83 7.16 -10.81
C TYR A 7 -0.59 6.56 -11.45
N ALA A 8 0.19 7.40 -12.14
CA ALA A 8 1.49 6.99 -12.62
C ALA A 8 2.38 6.65 -11.43
N CYS A 9 3.17 5.58 -11.52
CA CYS A 9 4.21 5.32 -10.54
C CYS A 9 5.14 6.55 -10.46
N GLU A 10 5.25 7.11 -9.27
CA GLU A 10 6.20 8.18 -9.00
C GLU A 10 7.58 7.57 -8.76
N ASP A 11 8.60 8.18 -9.34
CA ASP A 11 9.97 7.77 -9.09
C ASP A 11 10.33 8.06 -7.61
N VAL A 12 10.85 7.04 -6.91
CA VAL A 12 11.13 7.11 -5.46
C VAL A 12 12.18 8.17 -5.14
N GLN A 13 13.17 8.37 -6.02
CA GLN A 13 14.21 9.38 -5.81
C GLN A 13 13.64 10.79 -5.92
N ASN A 14 12.73 11.01 -6.87
CA ASN A 14 11.99 12.26 -7.01
C ASN A 14 11.03 12.51 -5.84
N TYR A 15 10.28 11.49 -5.40
CA TYR A 15 9.34 11.61 -4.28
C TYR A 15 10.02 12.06 -2.98
N TYR A 16 11.20 11.51 -2.69
CA TYR A 16 12.00 11.83 -1.50
C TYR A 16 13.12 12.86 -1.77
N ALA A 17 13.06 13.60 -2.87
CA ALA A 17 14.09 14.53 -3.26
C ALA A 17 14.34 15.62 -2.20
N GLY A 18 15.61 15.88 -1.91
CA GLY A 18 16.03 16.95 -0.98
C GLY A 18 15.89 16.61 0.51
N LEU A 19 15.55 15.35 0.87
CA LEU A 19 15.44 14.94 2.27
C LEU A 19 16.76 14.52 2.92
N GLY A 20 17.76 14.10 2.13
CA GLY A 20 18.94 13.39 2.64
C GLY A 20 19.83 14.15 3.64
N HIS A 21 19.68 15.47 3.78
CA HIS A 21 20.42 16.31 4.73
C HIS A 21 19.57 16.80 5.91
N LEU A 22 18.27 16.48 5.92
CA LEU A 22 17.34 16.91 6.96
C LEU A 22 17.29 15.89 8.10
N SER A 23 17.06 16.37 9.32
CA SER A 23 16.82 15.54 10.50
C SER A 23 15.86 16.25 11.46
N GLY A 24 15.33 15.55 12.46
CA GLY A 24 14.45 16.12 13.48
C GLY A 24 13.17 16.76 12.91
N GLU A 25 12.76 17.91 13.46
CA GLU A 25 11.56 18.64 13.03
C GLU A 25 11.59 19.04 11.54
N PRO A 26 12.70 19.59 10.98
CA PRO A 26 12.77 19.90 9.53
C PRO A 26 12.46 18.71 8.61
N LEU A 27 12.97 17.51 8.95
CA LEU A 27 12.67 16.29 8.18
C LEU A 27 11.18 15.94 8.29
N LYS A 28 10.64 15.98 9.51
CA LYS A 28 9.24 15.69 9.78
C LYS A 28 8.31 16.65 9.03
N GLU A 29 8.56 17.95 9.07
CA GLU A 29 7.76 18.95 8.35
C GLU A 29 7.77 18.69 6.83
N LYS A 30 8.96 18.43 6.27
CA LYS A 30 9.10 18.16 4.83
C LYS A 30 8.39 16.87 4.41
N LEU A 31 8.53 15.79 5.20
CA LEU A 31 7.81 14.54 4.97
C LEU A 31 6.29 14.74 5.05
N ASN A 32 5.79 15.45 6.06
CA ASN A 32 4.36 15.77 6.17
C ASN A 32 3.86 16.60 4.98
N SER A 33 4.68 17.52 4.46
CA SER A 33 4.33 18.31 3.28
C SER A 33 4.27 17.48 1.99
N ILE A 34 5.05 16.41 1.87
CA ILE A 34 4.99 15.47 0.76
C ILE A 34 3.74 14.58 0.92
N ILE A 35 3.57 13.99 2.10
CA ILE A 35 2.47 13.06 2.41
C ILE A 35 1.11 13.76 2.38
N SER A 36 0.99 15.05 2.70
CA SER A 36 -0.29 15.76 2.69
C SER A 36 -0.95 15.81 1.31
N LYS A 37 -0.19 15.59 0.23
CA LYS A 37 -0.69 15.48 -1.14
C LYS A 37 -1.17 14.06 -1.50
N HIS A 38 -1.19 13.13 -0.55
CA HIS A 38 -1.65 11.76 -0.78
C HIS A 38 -3.07 11.74 -1.34
N GLN A 39 -3.33 10.70 -2.10
CA GLN A 39 -4.65 10.42 -2.65
C GLN A 39 -5.29 9.30 -1.85
N SER A 40 -6.48 9.58 -1.33
CA SER A 40 -7.28 8.59 -0.64
C SER A 40 -8.04 7.76 -1.66
N VAL A 41 -7.86 6.45 -1.62
CA VAL A 41 -8.66 5.50 -2.41
C VAL A 41 -9.92 5.11 -1.63
N SER A 42 -11.04 4.93 -2.33
CA SER A 42 -12.27 4.46 -1.69
C SER A 42 -12.13 3.01 -1.25
N TYR A 43 -12.94 2.60 -0.27
CA TYR A 43 -12.95 1.22 0.23
C TYR A 43 -13.20 0.17 -0.86
N LYS A 44 -13.88 0.55 -1.94
CA LYS A 44 -14.13 -0.30 -3.11
C LYS A 44 -12.86 -0.49 -3.95
N GLU A 45 -12.08 0.57 -4.13
CA GLU A 45 -10.84 0.60 -4.92
C GLU A 45 -9.66 -0.08 -4.22
N VAL A 46 -9.72 -0.24 -2.89
CA VAL A 46 -8.67 -0.92 -2.09
C VAL A 46 -8.29 -2.30 -2.66
N TRP A 47 -9.24 -3.05 -3.22
CA TRP A 47 -8.95 -4.36 -3.81
C TRP A 47 -7.94 -4.30 -4.95
N ASP A 48 -8.01 -3.25 -5.77
CA ASP A 48 -7.11 -3.10 -6.90
C ASP A 48 -5.76 -2.57 -6.43
N ALA A 49 -5.75 -1.66 -5.45
CA ALA A 49 -4.52 -1.22 -4.79
C ALA A 49 -3.74 -2.38 -4.15
N LEU A 50 -4.40 -3.26 -3.38
CA LEU A 50 -3.73 -4.39 -2.71
C LEU A 50 -3.16 -5.42 -3.70
N LYS A 51 -3.80 -5.62 -4.85
CA LYS A 51 -3.24 -6.50 -5.90
C LYS A 51 -1.90 -6.00 -6.43
N VAL A 52 -1.62 -4.70 -6.35
CA VAL A 52 -0.36 -4.11 -6.77
C VAL A 52 0.61 -4.07 -5.60
N LEU A 53 0.17 -3.57 -4.44
CA LEU A 53 1.01 -3.40 -3.24
C LEU A 53 1.53 -4.72 -2.68
N ASP A 54 0.69 -5.76 -2.67
CA ASP A 54 1.03 -7.07 -2.13
C ASP A 54 1.41 -8.06 -3.24
N ALA A 55 1.71 -7.59 -4.46
CA ALA A 55 2.04 -8.45 -5.58
C ALA A 55 3.24 -9.36 -5.25
N ALA A 56 3.13 -10.63 -5.62
CA ALA A 56 4.23 -11.60 -5.45
C ALA A 56 5.47 -11.28 -6.28
N ASP A 57 5.29 -10.59 -7.41
CA ASP A 57 6.37 -9.97 -8.17
C ASP A 57 6.37 -8.47 -7.87
N VAL A 58 7.43 -7.99 -7.25
CA VAL A 58 7.58 -6.57 -6.86
C VAL A 58 8.13 -5.70 -7.98
N ASP A 59 8.80 -6.30 -8.97
CA ASP A 59 9.37 -5.59 -10.11
C ASP A 59 8.31 -5.38 -11.20
N GLU A 60 7.41 -6.35 -11.36
CA GLU A 60 6.27 -6.30 -12.30
C GLU A 60 4.92 -6.55 -11.62
N PRO A 61 4.49 -5.68 -10.69
CA PRO A 61 3.33 -5.93 -9.83
C PRO A 61 2.02 -6.05 -10.61
N GLU A 62 1.87 -5.34 -11.74
CA GLU A 62 0.68 -5.43 -12.59
C GLU A 62 0.59 -6.77 -13.35
N ALA A 63 1.74 -7.33 -13.74
CA ALA A 63 1.81 -8.61 -14.44
C ALA A 63 1.71 -9.82 -13.50
N SER A 64 2.01 -9.63 -12.21
CA SER A 64 1.91 -10.68 -11.20
C SER A 64 0.52 -11.32 -11.18
N SER A 65 0.47 -12.65 -11.14
CA SER A 65 -0.78 -13.42 -11.05
C SER A 65 -1.27 -13.62 -9.61
N GLY A 66 -0.41 -13.31 -8.62
CA GLY A 66 -0.67 -13.57 -7.21
C GLY A 66 -0.29 -12.41 -6.30
N VAL A 67 -0.77 -12.47 -5.06
CA VAL A 67 -0.39 -11.62 -3.94
C VAL A 67 0.27 -12.46 -2.85
N VAL A 68 1.13 -11.86 -2.04
CA VAL A 68 1.72 -12.47 -0.85
C VAL A 68 0.87 -12.11 0.36
N GLU A 69 0.33 -13.10 1.06
CA GLU A 69 -0.37 -12.88 2.31
C GLU A 69 0.61 -12.44 3.41
N ILE A 70 0.29 -11.38 4.15
CA ILE A 70 1.18 -10.84 5.18
C ILE A 70 1.52 -11.82 6.32
N TYR A 71 0.54 -12.59 6.79
CA TYR A 71 0.74 -13.47 7.95
C TYR A 71 1.36 -14.81 7.60
N SER A 72 0.91 -15.42 6.50
CA SER A 72 1.33 -16.76 6.10
C SER A 72 2.52 -16.73 5.14
N LEU A 73 2.79 -15.57 4.53
CA LEU A 73 3.75 -15.38 3.44
C LEU A 73 3.51 -16.28 2.23
N ARG A 74 2.29 -16.82 2.10
CA ARG A 74 1.89 -17.65 0.95
C ARG A 74 1.49 -16.76 -0.22
N VAL A 75 1.83 -17.22 -1.41
CA VAL A 75 1.34 -16.61 -2.65
C VAL A 75 -0.05 -17.17 -2.96
N VAL A 76 -1.04 -16.29 -3.12
CA VAL A 76 -2.42 -16.63 -3.45
C VAL A 76 -2.85 -15.87 -4.70
N SER A 77 -3.67 -16.47 -5.56
CA SER A 77 -4.12 -15.83 -6.79
C SER A 77 -4.87 -14.51 -6.53
N LYS A 78 -4.56 -13.47 -7.33
CA LYS A 78 -5.29 -12.19 -7.31
C LYS A 78 -6.78 -12.33 -7.56
N LEU A 79 -7.19 -13.39 -8.27
CA LEU A 79 -8.58 -13.67 -8.62
C LEU A 79 -9.41 -14.16 -7.41
N LEU A 80 -8.74 -14.63 -6.36
CA LEU A 80 -9.39 -15.10 -5.13
C LEU A 80 -9.63 -13.98 -4.10
N ALA A 81 -9.47 -12.72 -4.49
CA ALA A 81 -9.79 -11.56 -3.68
C ALA A 81 -11.21 -11.65 -3.09
N GLY A 82 -11.31 -11.72 -1.76
CA GLY A 82 -12.58 -11.76 -1.03
C GLY A 82 -13.33 -13.09 -1.13
N LYS A 83 -12.65 -14.17 -1.55
CA LYS A 83 -13.21 -15.53 -1.60
C LYS A 83 -12.85 -16.32 -0.33
N PRO A 84 -13.69 -17.27 0.11
CA PRO A 84 -13.42 -18.10 1.30
C PRO A 84 -12.08 -18.83 1.28
N GLU A 85 -11.68 -19.33 0.12
CA GLU A 85 -10.42 -20.03 -0.16
C GLU A 85 -9.27 -19.09 -0.54
N GLY A 86 -9.54 -17.79 -0.55
CA GLY A 86 -8.63 -16.76 -1.03
C GLY A 86 -8.07 -15.91 0.09
N TRP A 87 -7.81 -14.65 -0.27
CA TRP A 87 -7.27 -13.64 0.62
C TRP A 87 -8.31 -12.54 0.84
N ASN A 88 -8.23 -11.91 2.00
CA ASN A 88 -9.10 -10.81 2.41
C ASN A 88 -8.30 -9.49 2.42
N ARG A 89 -8.96 -8.37 2.72
CA ARG A 89 -8.28 -7.07 2.89
C ARG A 89 -7.70 -6.92 4.31
N GLU A 90 -7.40 -8.02 5.02
CA GLU A 90 -7.02 -7.89 6.43
C GLU A 90 -5.78 -7.04 6.59
N HIS A 91 -6.02 -6.02 7.39
CA HIS A 91 -5.37 -4.75 7.41
C HIS A 91 -4.13 -4.90 8.29
N LEU A 92 -2.98 -4.41 7.81
CA LEU A 92 -1.78 -4.10 8.61
C LEU A 92 -2.08 -3.30 9.90
N TRP A 93 -3.29 -2.75 10.03
CA TRP A 93 -3.83 -2.20 11.27
C TRP A 93 -4.75 -3.20 11.96
N PRO A 94 -4.38 -3.72 13.16
CA PRO A 94 -5.26 -4.55 14.00
C PRO A 94 -6.56 -3.84 14.45
N ARG A 95 -6.75 -2.57 14.08
CA ARG A 95 -7.97 -1.78 14.29
C ARG A 95 -8.18 -0.83 13.12
N SER A 96 -9.10 -1.16 12.23
CA SER A 96 -9.69 -0.27 11.22
C SER A 96 -10.43 0.96 11.81
N TYR A 97 -10.28 1.22 13.12
CA TYR A 97 -10.89 2.32 13.88
C TYR A 97 -9.91 3.17 14.70
N GLY A 98 -8.60 3.04 14.47
CA GLY A 98 -7.60 3.80 15.24
C GLY A 98 -7.52 3.34 16.70
N LEU A 99 -6.30 3.22 17.22
CA LEU A 99 -6.08 2.97 18.64
C LEU A 99 -6.57 4.20 19.43
N ILE A 100 -7.73 4.10 20.07
CA ILE A 100 -8.26 5.19 20.90
C ILE A 100 -7.71 5.20 22.33
N ASN A 101 -7.03 4.15 22.80
CA ASN A 101 -6.34 4.14 24.09
C ASN A 101 -5.13 3.17 24.09
N SER A 102 -4.09 3.57 24.84
CA SER A 102 -2.71 3.05 24.99
C SER A 102 -2.54 1.53 25.15
N PRO A 103 -1.32 0.97 24.97
CA PRO A 103 -1.11 -0.46 24.78
C PRO A 103 -1.23 -1.24 26.09
N SER A 104 -1.76 -2.46 25.97
CA SER A 104 -1.68 -3.54 26.95
C SER A 104 -0.29 -4.17 26.97
#